data_AF-A0A965C7R4-F1
#
_entry.id   AF-A0A965C7R4-F1
#
_cell.length_a   1.000
_cell.length_b   1.000
_cell.length_c   1.000
_cell.angle_alpha   90.00
_cell.angle_beta   90.00
_cell.angle_gamma   90.00
#
_symmetry.space_group_name_H-M   'P 1'
#
loop_
_entity.id
_entity.type
_entity.pdbx_description
1 polymer ?
#
loop_
_entity_poly.entity_id
_entity_poly.type
_entity_poly.pdbx_seq_one_letter_code
_entity_poly.pdbx_strand_id
1 'polypeptide(L)'
;STFIDDSHDKLQGSFNYATSLYNEETIIRLLETYTKILKQLAELTNNRQKQEQVRIENLTYLNQDQHTQIVNTWNETDKLYPDNKTIQQLFEEQVEKTPNNIAVVYEETKLTYRQLNKKANQLANHLRQNNNISPDTLIALCLDRSEHMLIAILAVLKAGGAYVPMDPSYPDERIVHILTDTNTKVVLTNEIHQERLQRVSHEVELSNRTDVVYGIGASRTINHEIKIIAIDNQELQEQLSSKLASNPNTEATSSNLAYVIYTSGTTGNPKGVMIEHKGVVNLTITQAKELRLNYTKDIKNCLWYANYVFDAHVWEIYASIINGHAIHIVNRNIRQDLRL
;
A
#
# COMPACT_ATOMS: atom_id res chain seq x y z
N SER A 1 12.72 -33.65 -30.86
CA SER A 1 13.85 -33.55 -31.81
C SER A 1 13.51 -32.50 -32.85
N THR A 2 14.50 -31.71 -33.26
CA THR A 2 14.34 -30.68 -34.30
C THR A 2 15.12 -31.13 -35.52
N PHE A 3 14.48 -31.09 -36.69
CA PHE A 3 15.11 -31.39 -37.97
C PHE A 3 15.06 -30.13 -38.84
N ILE A 4 16.18 -29.78 -39.47
CA ILE A 4 16.28 -28.67 -40.42
C ILE A 4 17.06 -29.17 -41.63
N ASP A 5 16.53 -28.91 -42.82
CA ASP A 5 17.10 -29.20 -44.13
C ASP A 5 17.42 -27.88 -44.85
N ASP A 6 18.68 -27.74 -45.28
CA ASP A 6 19.23 -26.58 -45.99
C ASP A 6 19.73 -26.93 -47.40
N SER A 7 19.40 -28.11 -47.92
CA SER A 7 19.86 -28.61 -49.23
C SER A 7 19.24 -27.94 -50.46
N HIS A 8 18.30 -27.01 -50.24
CA HIS A 8 17.54 -26.31 -51.27
C HIS A 8 17.57 -24.79 -51.05
N ASP A 9 16.99 -24.01 -51.97
CA ASP A 9 16.93 -22.53 -51.88
C ASP A 9 16.12 -21.99 -50.68
N LYS A 10 15.59 -22.87 -49.81
CA LYS A 10 14.83 -22.55 -48.59
C LYS A 10 15.23 -23.49 -47.46
N LEU A 11 15.30 -22.94 -46.25
CA LEU A 11 15.36 -23.73 -45.02
C LEU A 11 13.99 -24.37 -44.75
N GLN A 12 13.95 -25.69 -44.59
CA GLN A 12 12.75 -26.43 -44.18
C GLN A 12 13.03 -27.18 -42.88
N GLY A 13 12.01 -27.42 -42.06
CA GLY A 13 12.24 -28.15 -40.81
C GLY A 13 10.97 -28.56 -40.10
N SER A 14 11.13 -29.44 -39.12
CA SER A 14 10.05 -29.95 -38.27
C SER A 14 10.46 -29.93 -36.80
N PHE A 15 9.52 -29.61 -35.91
CA PHE A 15 9.71 -29.59 -34.47
C PHE A 15 8.86 -30.68 -33.83
N ASN A 16 9.50 -31.70 -33.26
CA ASN A 16 8.81 -32.68 -32.43
C ASN A 16 8.80 -32.19 -30.97
N TYR A 17 7.61 -32.05 -30.40
CA TYR A 17 7.38 -31.56 -29.05
C TYR A 17 6.54 -32.54 -28.22
N ALA A 18 6.70 -32.49 -26.90
CA ALA A 18 5.93 -33.32 -25.97
C ALA A 18 4.54 -32.69 -25.73
N THR A 19 3.48 -33.36 -26.18
CA THR A 19 2.09 -32.89 -26.02
C THR A 19 1.61 -32.86 -24.57
N SER A 20 2.30 -33.57 -23.67
CA SER A 20 2.07 -33.47 -22.22
C SER A 20 2.56 -32.15 -21.62
N LEU A 21 3.43 -31.41 -22.32
CA LEU A 21 4.02 -30.16 -21.84
C LEU A 21 3.59 -28.95 -22.67
N TYR A 22 3.30 -29.14 -23.97
CA TYR A 22 3.00 -28.05 -24.89
C TYR A 22 1.73 -28.32 -25.69
N ASN A 23 0.94 -27.26 -25.84
CA ASN A 23 -0.10 -27.20 -26.86
C ASN A 23 0.49 -26.70 -28.19
N GLU A 24 -0.20 -26.99 -29.29
CA GLU A 24 0.22 -26.63 -30.64
C GLU A 24 0.42 -25.11 -30.80
N GLU A 25 -0.48 -24.30 -30.24
CA GLU A 25 -0.42 -22.83 -30.28
C GLU A 25 0.91 -22.29 -29.70
N THR A 26 1.40 -22.88 -28.60
CA THR A 26 2.68 -22.49 -28.01
C THR A 26 3.85 -22.79 -28.93
N ILE A 27 3.83 -23.94 -29.62
CA ILE A 27 4.88 -24.33 -30.56
C ILE A 27 4.85 -23.43 -31.80
N ILE A 28 3.66 -23.07 -32.29
CA ILE A 28 3.52 -22.10 -33.38
C ILE A 28 4.16 -20.76 -33.00
N ARG A 29 3.87 -20.23 -31.80
CA ARG A 29 4.50 -18.98 -31.33
C ARG A 29 6.02 -19.09 -31.21
N LEU A 30 6.54 -20.23 -30.73
CA LEU A 30 8.00 -20.47 -30.67
C LEU A 30 8.64 -20.51 -32.07
N LEU A 31 7.97 -21.12 -33.04
CA LEU A 31 8.40 -21.15 -34.45
C LEU A 31 8.44 -19.75 -35.06
N GLU A 32 7.45 -18.91 -34.77
CA GLU A 32 7.42 -17.51 -35.22
C GLU A 32 8.60 -16.72 -34.67
N THR A 33 8.88 -16.85 -33.36
CA THR A 33 10.06 -16.24 -32.71
C THR A 33 11.36 -16.76 -33.30
N TYR A 34 11.49 -18.08 -33.48
CA TYR A 34 12.68 -18.68 -34.08
C TYR A 34 12.93 -18.13 -35.50
N THR A 35 11.88 -18.07 -36.31
CA THR A 35 11.93 -17.51 -37.66
C THR A 35 12.31 -16.02 -37.63
N LYS A 36 11.78 -15.25 -36.67
CA LYS A 36 12.09 -13.82 -36.51
C LYS A 36 13.57 -13.61 -36.14
N ILE A 37 14.15 -14.45 -35.30
CA ILE A 37 15.58 -14.40 -34.96
C ILE A 37 16.43 -14.71 -36.20
N LEU A 38 16.10 -15.79 -36.93
CA LEU A 38 16.85 -16.15 -38.15
C LEU A 38 16.82 -15.05 -39.20
N LYS A 39 15.67 -14.39 -39.40
CA LYS A 39 15.56 -13.24 -40.31
C LYS A 39 16.45 -12.07 -39.89
N GLN A 40 16.49 -11.74 -38.60
CA GLN A 40 17.37 -10.68 -38.08
C GLN A 40 18.84 -11.03 -38.29
N LEU A 41 19.25 -12.26 -38.01
CA LEU A 41 20.64 -12.69 -38.23
C LEU A 41 21.02 -12.63 -39.72
N ALA A 42 20.12 -13.05 -40.61
CA ALA A 42 20.35 -12.97 -42.06
C ALA A 42 20.48 -11.51 -42.56
N GLU A 43 19.70 -10.57 -42.01
CA GLU A 43 19.83 -9.14 -42.33
C GLU A 43 21.18 -8.56 -41.87
N LEU A 44 21.69 -9.01 -40.72
CA LEU A 44 23.00 -8.58 -40.19
C LEU A 44 24.15 -9.09 -41.06
N THR A 45 24.07 -10.33 -41.55
CA THR A 45 25.11 -10.90 -42.43
C THR A 45 25.20 -10.19 -43.78
N ASN A 46 24.11 -9.56 -44.24
CA ASN A 46 24.07 -8.85 -45.52
C ASN A 46 24.56 -7.40 -45.43
N ASN A 47 24.95 -6.90 -44.25
CA ASN A 47 25.41 -5.53 -44.05
C ASN A 47 26.61 -5.45 -43.11
N ARG A 48 27.83 -5.54 -43.69
CA ARG A 48 29.12 -5.53 -42.97
C ARG A 48 29.31 -4.35 -42.00
N GLN A 49 28.75 -3.17 -42.31
CA GLN A 49 28.83 -2.01 -41.41
C GLN A 49 27.91 -2.14 -40.17
N LYS A 50 26.77 -2.85 -40.29
CA LYS A 50 25.89 -3.15 -39.15
C LYS A 50 26.41 -4.31 -38.29
N GLN A 51 27.22 -5.20 -38.88
CA GLN A 51 27.73 -6.40 -38.23
C GLN A 51 28.63 -6.11 -37.02
N GLU A 52 29.40 -5.02 -37.05
CA GLU A 52 30.28 -4.62 -35.94
C GLU A 52 29.54 -3.89 -34.79
N GLN A 53 28.27 -3.51 -35.00
CA GLN A 53 27.50 -2.67 -34.06
C GLN A 53 26.34 -3.38 -33.38
N VAL A 54 25.86 -4.52 -33.91
CA VAL A 54 24.69 -5.21 -33.34
C VAL A 54 25.10 -6.33 -32.39
N ARG A 55 24.71 -6.18 -31.13
CA ARG A 55 24.89 -7.19 -30.08
C ARG A 55 23.69 -8.13 -30.01
N ILE A 56 23.91 -9.35 -29.53
CA ILE A 56 22.84 -10.36 -29.34
C ILE A 56 21.70 -9.81 -28.47
N GLU A 57 22.02 -8.98 -27.46
CA GLU A 57 21.05 -8.32 -26.57
C GLU A 57 20.03 -7.42 -27.31
N ASN A 58 20.32 -7.02 -28.55
CA ASN A 58 19.45 -6.15 -29.35
C ASN A 58 18.50 -6.92 -30.29
N LEU A 59 18.54 -8.26 -30.29
CA LEU A 59 17.62 -9.07 -31.09
C LEU A 59 16.21 -9.06 -30.49
N THR A 60 15.20 -8.90 -31.35
CA THR A 60 13.79 -8.93 -30.95
C THR A 60 13.23 -10.34 -31.02
N TYR A 61 12.53 -10.76 -29.97
CA TYR A 61 11.91 -12.08 -29.87
C TYR A 61 10.43 -12.09 -30.24
N LEU A 62 9.76 -10.96 -30.00
CA LEU A 62 8.36 -10.77 -30.32
C LEU A 62 8.22 -10.31 -31.78
N ASN A 63 7.27 -10.89 -32.50
CA ASN A 63 6.81 -10.29 -33.74
C ASN A 63 6.04 -8.99 -33.46
N GLN A 64 5.72 -8.23 -34.51
CA GLN A 64 5.08 -6.92 -34.35
C GLN A 64 3.70 -7.00 -33.68
N ASP A 65 2.92 -8.03 -33.99
CA ASP A 65 1.58 -8.23 -33.43
C ASP A 65 1.67 -8.61 -31.94
N GLN A 66 2.57 -9.52 -31.59
CA GLN A 66 2.86 -9.91 -30.21
C GLN A 66 3.36 -8.72 -29.38
N HIS A 67 4.28 -7.92 -29.94
CA HIS A 67 4.75 -6.70 -29.29
C HIS A 67 3.59 -5.72 -29.08
N THR A 68 2.76 -5.49 -30.10
CA THR A 68 1.58 -4.60 -29.99
C THR A 68 0.60 -5.10 -28.95
N GLN A 69 0.36 -6.42 -28.88
CA GLN A 69 -0.53 -7.02 -27.90
C GLN A 69 0.00 -6.86 -26.47
N ILE A 70 1.26 -7.21 -26.22
CA ILE A 70 1.86 -7.26 -24.87
C ILE A 70 2.23 -5.87 -24.36
N VAL A 71 2.81 -5.03 -25.22
CA VAL A 71 3.37 -3.72 -24.81
C VAL A 71 2.32 -2.63 -24.89
N ASN A 72 1.42 -2.66 -25.88
CA ASN A 72 0.41 -1.61 -26.05
C ASN A 72 -0.95 -2.09 -25.54
N THR A 73 -1.54 -3.09 -26.19
CA THR A 73 -2.95 -3.47 -26.01
C THR A 73 -3.27 -3.88 -24.57
N TRP A 74 -2.42 -4.69 -23.94
CA TRP A 74 -2.62 -5.08 -22.53
C TRP A 74 -2.33 -3.96 -21.52
N ASN A 75 -1.56 -2.95 -21.92
CA ASN A 75 -1.20 -1.81 -21.06
C ASN A 75 -2.08 -0.57 -21.31
N GLU A 76 -3.05 -0.62 -22.25
CA GLU A 76 -4.10 0.40 -22.47
C GLU A 76 -5.10 0.44 -21.31
N THR A 77 -4.57 0.73 -20.13
CA THR A 77 -5.27 0.75 -18.84
C THR A 77 -5.54 2.16 -18.33
N ASP A 78 -5.21 3.18 -19.13
CA ASP A 78 -5.48 4.58 -18.81
C ASP A 78 -6.97 4.80 -18.54
N LYS A 79 -7.26 5.32 -17.34
CA LYS A 79 -8.59 5.72 -16.89
C LYS A 79 -8.49 7.02 -16.11
N LEU A 80 -9.51 7.86 -16.27
CA LEU A 80 -9.66 9.06 -15.45
C LEU A 80 -10.07 8.67 -14.03
N TYR A 81 -9.40 9.28 -13.05
CA TYR A 81 -9.71 9.18 -11.63
C TYR A 81 -9.38 10.53 -10.97
N PRO A 82 -9.85 10.83 -9.75
CA PRO A 82 -9.59 12.10 -9.07
C PRO A 82 -8.15 12.12 -8.50
N ASP A 83 -7.16 12.20 -9.39
CA ASP A 83 -5.73 12.16 -9.10
C ASP A 83 -5.20 13.38 -8.34
N ASN A 84 -6.00 14.44 -8.22
CA ASN A 84 -5.74 15.64 -7.45
C ASN A 84 -6.30 15.59 -6.02
N LYS A 85 -7.01 14.52 -5.64
CA LYS A 85 -7.62 14.38 -4.32
C LYS A 85 -6.84 13.45 -3.42
N THR A 86 -6.96 13.70 -2.12
CA THR A 86 -6.50 12.79 -1.07
C THR A 86 -7.62 11.85 -0.63
N ILE A 87 -7.25 10.79 0.09
CA ILE A 87 -8.18 9.78 0.60
C ILE A 87 -9.20 10.42 1.55
N GLN A 88 -8.72 11.27 2.47
CA GLN A 88 -9.54 11.94 3.45
C GLN A 88 -10.53 12.92 2.82
N GLN A 89 -10.17 13.60 1.71
CA GLN A 89 -11.10 14.45 0.98
C GLN A 89 -12.25 13.64 0.38
N LEU A 90 -11.95 12.48 -0.23
CA LEU A 90 -12.99 11.59 -0.76
C LEU A 90 -13.88 11.01 0.34
N PHE A 91 -13.30 10.66 1.50
CA PHE A 91 -14.06 10.25 2.67
C PHE A 91 -14.97 11.38 3.19
N GLU A 92 -14.47 12.61 3.30
CA GLU A 92 -15.24 13.78 3.74
C GLU A 92 -16.40 14.09 2.81
N GLU A 93 -16.19 14.02 1.49
CA GLU A 93 -17.27 14.13 0.50
C GLU A 93 -18.34 13.05 0.69
N GLN A 94 -17.93 11.83 1.05
CA GLN A 94 -18.87 10.76 1.34
C GLN A 94 -19.63 10.97 2.65
N VAL A 95 -18.98 11.55 3.67
CA VAL A 95 -19.63 11.92 4.94
C VAL A 95 -20.77 12.90 4.70
N GLU A 96 -20.58 13.89 3.83
CA GLU A 96 -21.63 14.86 3.49
C GLU A 96 -22.81 14.20 2.73
N LYS A 97 -22.52 13.22 1.87
CA LYS A 97 -23.56 12.49 1.11
C LYS A 97 -24.42 11.59 1.99
N THR A 98 -23.80 10.84 2.90
CA THR A 98 -24.49 9.80 3.69
C THR A 98 -24.12 9.84 5.17
N PRO A 99 -24.35 10.96 5.89
CA PRO A 99 -23.83 11.16 7.23
C PRO A 99 -24.38 10.18 8.28
N ASN A 100 -25.61 9.70 8.08
CA ASN A 100 -26.31 8.84 9.03
C ASN A 100 -26.17 7.34 8.70
N ASN A 101 -25.53 6.98 7.59
CA ASN A 101 -25.24 5.58 7.27
C ASN A 101 -24.17 5.05 8.23
N ILE A 102 -24.23 3.75 8.54
CA ILE A 102 -23.17 3.09 9.30
C ILE A 102 -21.90 3.03 8.44
N ALA A 103 -20.79 3.53 8.97
CA ALA A 103 -19.49 3.53 8.32
C ALA A 103 -18.61 2.39 8.82
N VAL A 104 -18.58 2.14 10.13
CA VAL A 104 -17.76 1.10 10.75
C VAL A 104 -18.52 0.34 11.82
N VAL A 105 -18.28 -0.97 11.85
CA VAL A 105 -18.80 -1.91 12.85
C VAL A 105 -17.62 -2.68 13.43
N TYR A 106 -17.54 -2.71 14.76
CA TYR A 106 -16.64 -3.58 15.50
C TYR A 106 -17.40 -4.12 16.71
N GLU A 107 -17.65 -5.43 16.74
CA GLU A 107 -18.51 -6.07 17.75
C GLU A 107 -19.86 -5.33 17.88
N GLU A 108 -20.22 -4.87 19.08
CA GLU A 108 -21.45 -4.12 19.34
C GLU A 108 -21.32 -2.63 18.97
N THR A 109 -20.11 -2.13 18.75
CA THR A 109 -19.87 -0.73 18.40
C THR A 109 -20.19 -0.49 16.93
N LYS A 110 -21.06 0.49 16.68
CA LYS A 110 -21.45 0.94 15.34
C LYS A 110 -21.32 2.45 15.27
N LEU A 111 -20.49 2.94 14.35
CA LEU A 111 -20.36 4.38 14.11
C LEU A 111 -20.91 4.73 12.74
N THR A 112 -21.72 5.78 12.71
CA THR A 112 -22.14 6.43 11.46
C THR A 112 -20.98 7.19 10.82
N TYR A 113 -21.10 7.54 9.54
CA TYR A 113 -20.15 8.41 8.85
C TYR A 113 -19.90 9.73 9.61
N ARG A 114 -20.97 10.36 10.11
CA ARG A 114 -20.86 11.59 10.91
C ARG A 114 -20.09 11.38 12.21
N GLN A 115 -20.36 10.29 12.92
CA GLN A 115 -19.68 9.98 14.19
C GLN A 115 -18.20 9.61 13.98
N LEU A 116 -17.91 8.79 12.96
CA LEU A 116 -16.55 8.42 12.58
C LEU A 116 -15.75 9.66 12.18
N ASN A 117 -16.32 10.52 11.32
CA ASN A 117 -15.69 11.76 10.90
C ASN A 117 -15.43 12.70 12.09
N LYS A 118 -16.41 12.86 12.98
CA LYS A 118 -16.26 13.67 14.20
C LYS A 118 -15.10 13.18 15.06
N LYS A 119 -15.04 11.87 15.37
CA LYS A 119 -13.97 11.29 16.19
C LYS A 119 -12.60 11.43 15.51
N ALA A 120 -12.52 11.16 14.21
CA ALA A 120 -11.28 11.33 13.45
C ALA A 120 -10.83 12.80 13.39
N ASN A 121 -11.75 13.76 13.22
CA ASN A 121 -11.44 15.19 13.22
C ASN A 121 -10.94 15.67 14.59
N GLN A 122 -11.55 15.22 15.68
CA GLN A 122 -11.13 15.57 17.04
C GLN A 122 -9.70 15.10 17.32
N LEU A 123 -9.39 13.85 16.96
CA LEU A 123 -8.04 13.31 17.07
C LEU A 123 -7.07 14.03 16.13
N ALA A 124 -7.43 14.28 14.87
CA ALA A 124 -6.59 15.01 13.91
C ALA A 124 -6.24 16.43 14.40
N ASN A 125 -7.23 17.17 14.92
CA ASN A 125 -7.01 18.50 15.47
C ASN A 125 -6.14 18.47 16.73
N HIS A 126 -6.29 17.46 17.59
CA HIS A 126 -5.40 17.26 18.73
C HIS A 126 -3.96 17.01 18.27
N LEU A 127 -3.75 16.14 17.28
CA LEU A 127 -2.43 15.84 16.74
C LEU A 127 -1.78 17.10 16.12
N ARG A 128 -2.52 17.86 15.32
CA ARG A 128 -2.00 19.09 14.71
C ARG A 128 -1.58 20.14 15.74
N GLN A 129 -2.37 20.32 16.79
CA GLN A 129 -2.10 21.32 17.83
C GLN A 129 -0.84 21.00 18.66
N ASN A 130 -0.48 19.72 18.80
CA ASN A 130 0.53 19.29 19.76
C ASN A 130 1.82 18.72 19.13
N ASN A 131 1.85 18.53 17.80
CA ASN A 131 2.89 17.72 17.15
C ASN A 131 3.48 18.33 15.86
N ASN A 132 3.16 19.58 15.48
CA ASN A 132 3.69 20.27 14.29
C ASN A 132 3.66 19.39 13.02
N ILE A 133 2.48 18.86 12.71
CA ILE A 133 2.29 17.97 11.57
C ILE A 133 2.28 18.78 10.28
N SER A 134 3.10 18.35 9.34
CA SER A 134 3.18 18.84 7.97
C SER A 134 3.02 17.67 6.99
N PRO A 135 2.78 17.93 5.69
CA PRO A 135 2.78 16.85 4.70
C PRO A 135 4.01 15.94 4.83
N ASP A 136 3.80 14.63 4.60
CA ASP A 136 4.81 13.56 4.74
C ASP A 136 5.35 13.32 6.17
N THR A 137 4.79 13.98 7.19
CA THR A 137 5.08 13.63 8.59
C THR A 137 4.59 12.22 8.88
N LEU A 138 5.51 11.32 9.25
CA LEU A 138 5.20 9.94 9.60
C LEU A 138 4.68 9.85 11.04
N ILE A 139 3.55 9.17 11.23
CA ILE A 139 2.96 8.89 12.53
C ILE A 139 2.77 7.37 12.65
N ALA A 140 3.39 6.77 13.65
CA ALA A 140 3.29 5.34 13.85
C ALA A 140 1.98 4.97 14.55
N LEU A 141 1.36 3.88 14.12
CA LEU A 141 0.17 3.31 14.71
C LEU A 141 0.52 1.92 15.24
N CYS A 142 0.24 1.64 16.51
CA CYS A 142 0.44 0.35 17.16
C CYS A 142 -0.82 -0.02 17.92
N LEU A 143 -1.85 -0.45 17.19
CA LEU A 143 -3.21 -0.61 17.70
C LEU A 143 -3.68 -2.06 17.59
N ASP A 144 -4.45 -2.48 18.59
CA ASP A 144 -5.31 -3.65 18.51
C ASP A 144 -6.51 -3.37 17.61
N ARG A 145 -7.14 -4.46 17.16
CA ARG A 145 -8.35 -4.38 16.35
C ARG A 145 -9.49 -3.76 17.15
N SER A 146 -10.00 -2.65 16.65
CA SER A 146 -11.18 -1.92 17.15
C SER A 146 -11.56 -0.85 16.14
N GLU A 147 -12.67 -0.14 16.37
CA GLU A 147 -13.02 1.07 15.62
C GLU A 147 -11.96 2.18 15.75
N HIS A 148 -11.18 2.20 16.84
CA HIS A 148 -10.10 3.15 17.05
C HIS A 148 -9.01 3.05 15.97
N MET A 149 -8.83 1.87 15.37
CA MET A 149 -7.88 1.67 14.27
C MET A 149 -8.25 2.52 13.05
N LEU A 150 -9.52 2.52 12.64
CA LEU A 150 -9.98 3.34 11.51
C LEU A 150 -10.00 4.83 11.88
N ILE A 151 -10.39 5.16 13.12
CA ILE A 151 -10.34 6.54 13.63
C ILE A 151 -8.91 7.09 13.55
N ALA A 152 -7.91 6.31 13.97
CA ALA A 152 -6.51 6.72 13.99
C ALA A 152 -5.94 6.89 12.57
N ILE A 153 -6.20 5.94 11.66
CA ILE A 153 -5.81 6.06 10.26
C ILE A 153 -6.38 7.35 9.66
N LEU A 154 -7.69 7.55 9.76
CA LEU A 154 -8.33 8.76 9.23
C LEU A 154 -7.82 10.03 9.90
N ALA A 155 -7.56 10.00 11.21
CA ALA A 155 -7.04 11.16 11.94
C ALA A 155 -5.63 11.56 11.47
N VAL A 156 -4.74 10.61 11.20
CA VAL A 156 -3.41 10.88 10.65
C VAL A 156 -3.51 11.51 9.27
N LEU A 157 -4.30 10.91 8.38
CA LEU A 157 -4.52 11.44 7.03
C LEU A 157 -5.15 12.85 7.05
N LYS A 158 -6.14 13.07 7.94
CA LYS A 158 -6.78 14.38 8.15
C LYS A 158 -5.87 15.40 8.80
N ALA A 159 -4.90 14.97 9.59
CA ALA A 159 -3.87 15.86 10.12
C ALA A 159 -2.85 16.27 9.04
N GLY A 160 -2.83 15.56 7.90
CA GLY A 160 -1.93 15.79 6.77
C GLY A 160 -0.67 14.92 6.81
N GLY A 161 -0.57 13.99 7.76
CA GLY A 161 0.56 13.05 7.85
C GLY A 161 0.28 11.72 7.16
N ALA A 162 1.29 10.86 7.16
CA ALA A 162 1.21 9.49 6.67
C ALA A 162 1.31 8.49 7.83
N TYR A 163 0.51 7.43 7.81
CA TYR A 163 0.54 6.45 8.89
C TYR A 163 1.55 5.32 8.64
N VAL A 164 2.19 4.85 9.71
CA VAL A 164 3.09 3.70 9.72
C VAL A 164 2.49 2.62 10.62
N PRO A 165 1.81 1.59 10.08
CA PRO A 165 1.17 0.56 10.89
C PRO A 165 2.20 -0.42 11.46
N MET A 166 2.06 -0.75 12.74
CA MET A 166 2.85 -1.74 13.48
C MET A 166 1.93 -2.70 14.22
N ASP A 167 2.35 -3.96 14.36
CA ASP A 167 1.60 -4.94 15.14
C ASP A 167 2.10 -4.90 16.59
N PRO A 168 1.21 -4.77 17.59
CA PRO A 168 1.60 -4.87 18.99
C PRO A 168 2.36 -6.16 19.33
N SER A 169 2.17 -7.26 18.58
CA SER A 169 2.89 -8.52 18.80
C SER A 169 4.28 -8.57 18.18
N TYR A 170 4.75 -7.52 17.50
CA TYR A 170 6.13 -7.48 17.02
C TYR A 170 7.13 -7.49 18.19
N PRO A 171 8.28 -8.17 18.06
CA PRO A 171 9.37 -8.08 19.03
C PRO A 171 9.86 -6.63 19.20
N ASP A 172 10.36 -6.28 20.38
CA ASP A 172 10.85 -4.92 20.70
C ASP A 172 11.89 -4.44 19.69
N GLU A 173 12.87 -5.28 19.32
CA GLU A 173 13.91 -4.96 18.33
C GLU A 173 13.32 -4.47 16.98
N ARG A 174 12.20 -5.07 16.55
CA ARG A 174 11.53 -4.68 15.31
C ARG A 174 10.82 -3.33 15.45
N ILE A 175 10.23 -3.06 16.61
CA ILE A 175 9.60 -1.77 16.90
C ILE A 175 10.67 -0.69 16.98
N VAL A 176 11.78 -0.92 17.70
CA VAL A 176 12.95 -0.03 17.76
C VAL A 176 13.43 0.31 16.35
N HIS A 177 13.63 -0.68 15.49
CA HIS A 177 14.07 -0.46 14.10
C HIS A 177 13.12 0.46 13.34
N ILE A 178 11.80 0.21 13.40
CA ILE A 178 10.79 1.01 12.70
C ILE A 178 10.74 2.45 13.25
N LEU A 179 10.74 2.62 14.58
CA LEU A 179 10.73 3.95 15.20
C LEU A 179 11.98 4.75 14.82
N THR A 180 13.14 4.11 14.81
CA THR A 180 14.42 4.72 14.39
C THR A 180 14.41 5.12 12.92
N ASP A 181 14.05 4.21 12.03
CA ASP A 181 14.10 4.44 10.58
C ASP A 181 13.07 5.49 10.12
N THR A 182 11.87 5.48 10.71
CA THR A 182 10.81 6.48 10.45
C THR A 182 11.11 7.85 11.04
N ASN A 183 11.96 7.93 12.08
CA ASN A 183 12.17 9.17 12.83
C ASN A 183 10.84 9.80 13.29
N THR A 184 9.84 8.97 13.64
CA THR A 184 8.52 9.44 14.06
C THR A 184 8.60 10.21 15.38
N LYS A 185 7.72 11.20 15.55
CA LYS A 185 7.56 11.97 16.80
C LYS A 185 6.40 11.47 17.65
N VAL A 186 5.53 10.64 17.06
CA VAL A 186 4.26 10.24 17.67
C VAL A 186 3.98 8.78 17.36
N VAL A 187 3.57 8.04 18.39
CA VAL A 187 2.99 6.71 18.28
C VAL A 187 1.59 6.73 18.86
N LEU A 188 0.58 6.36 18.07
CA LEU A 188 -0.78 6.14 18.55
C LEU A 188 -0.94 4.67 18.92
N THR A 189 -1.43 4.39 20.11
CA THR A 189 -1.50 3.03 20.67
C THR A 189 -2.76 2.84 21.52
N ASN A 190 -3.00 1.61 21.97
CA ASN A 190 -3.89 1.33 23.10
C ASN A 190 -3.17 1.55 24.43
N GLU A 191 -3.92 1.89 25.47
CA GLU A 191 -3.47 2.08 26.85
C GLU A 191 -2.71 0.87 27.37
N ILE A 192 -3.17 -0.34 27.02
CA ILE A 192 -2.54 -1.60 27.45
C ILE A 192 -1.08 -1.74 26.97
N HIS A 193 -0.73 -1.10 25.85
CA HIS A 193 0.62 -1.17 25.27
C HIS A 193 1.47 0.06 25.59
N GLN A 194 0.91 1.06 26.28
CA GLN A 194 1.54 2.36 26.48
C GLN A 194 2.86 2.25 27.25
N GLU A 195 2.86 1.54 28.38
CA GLU A 195 4.05 1.35 29.22
C GLU A 195 5.18 0.66 28.45
N ARG A 196 4.86 -0.43 27.72
CA ARG A 196 5.84 -1.14 26.89
C ARG A 196 6.43 -0.23 25.81
N LEU A 197 5.59 0.51 25.09
CA LEU A 197 6.04 1.39 24.01
C LEU A 197 6.83 2.58 24.54
N GLN A 198 6.52 3.09 25.74
CA GLN A 198 7.34 4.09 26.42
C GLN A 198 8.74 3.54 26.72
N ARG A 199 8.85 2.33 27.27
CA ARG A 199 10.18 1.72 27.50
C ARG A 199 10.97 1.56 26.19
N VAL A 200 10.32 1.02 25.15
CA VAL A 200 10.95 0.82 23.84
C VAL A 200 11.35 2.15 23.19
N SER A 201 10.56 3.21 23.32
CA SER A 201 10.92 4.53 22.79
C SER A 201 12.11 5.16 23.53
N HIS A 202 12.23 4.95 24.84
CA HIS A 202 13.42 5.38 25.59
C HIS A 202 14.67 4.62 25.10
N GLU A 203 14.59 3.33 24.79
CA GLU A 203 15.73 2.56 24.24
C GLU A 203 16.24 3.19 22.93
N VAL A 204 15.33 3.62 22.04
CA VAL A 204 15.64 4.34 20.81
C VAL A 204 16.37 5.67 21.08
N GLU A 205 15.95 6.42 22.08
CA GLU A 205 16.58 7.70 22.45
C GLU A 205 17.98 7.52 23.06
N LEU A 206 18.19 6.41 23.78
CA LEU A 206 19.43 6.09 24.48
C LEU A 206 20.49 5.47 23.56
N SER A 207 20.11 4.54 22.68
CA SER A 207 21.04 3.92 21.71
C SER A 207 21.70 4.98 20.81
N ASN A 208 20.95 6.02 20.47
CA ASN A 208 21.40 7.15 19.65
C ASN A 208 22.42 8.09 20.32
N ARG A 209 22.67 7.96 21.64
CA ARG A 209 23.74 8.72 22.34
C ARG A 209 25.10 8.04 22.31
N THR A 210 25.18 6.78 21.88
CA THR A 210 26.40 5.95 21.98
C THR A 210 26.99 5.50 20.65
N ASP A 211 26.30 5.71 19.52
CA ASP A 211 26.76 5.25 18.21
C ASP A 211 27.72 6.23 17.53
N VAL A 212 28.95 6.28 18.04
CA VAL A 212 30.14 6.50 17.21
C VAL A 212 30.67 5.10 16.84
N VAL A 213 30.60 4.79 15.54
CA VAL A 213 31.28 3.67 14.84
C VAL A 213 30.60 2.29 14.94
N TYR A 214 29.88 1.89 13.89
CA TYR A 214 30.27 0.81 12.96
C TYR A 214 29.49 0.99 11.65
N GLY A 215 30.21 1.14 10.54
CA GLY A 215 29.61 1.41 9.23
C GLY A 215 28.73 0.27 8.74
N ILE A 216 27.49 0.59 8.38
CA ILE A 216 26.74 0.26 7.15
C ILE A 216 25.40 1.02 7.26
N GLY A 217 25.15 1.99 6.37
CA GLY A 217 23.87 2.69 6.27
C GLY A 217 23.70 3.87 7.24
N ALA A 218 23.12 4.97 6.78
CA ALA A 218 23.05 6.24 7.49
C ALA A 218 22.48 6.09 8.92
N SER A 219 23.33 6.26 9.94
CA SER A 219 22.89 6.41 11.32
C SER A 219 22.06 7.69 11.42
N ARG A 220 20.74 7.55 11.57
CA ARG A 220 19.81 8.65 11.81
C ARG A 220 19.68 8.83 13.32
N THR A 221 20.36 9.84 13.85
CA THR A 221 20.21 10.23 15.26
C THR A 221 18.82 10.82 15.48
N ILE A 222 18.00 10.19 16.32
CA ILE A 222 16.75 10.80 16.80
C ILE A 222 17.10 11.83 17.87
N ASN A 223 16.76 13.10 17.62
CA ASN A 223 17.01 14.23 18.51
C ASN A 223 15.73 14.76 19.19
N HIS A 224 14.67 13.95 19.24
CA HIS A 224 13.39 14.32 19.83
C HIS A 224 12.80 13.18 20.66
N GLU A 225 12.00 13.55 21.64
CA GLU A 225 11.18 12.61 22.40
C GLU A 225 10.05 12.05 21.51
N ILE A 226 9.83 10.73 21.59
CA ILE A 226 8.70 10.08 20.91
C ILE A 226 7.48 10.07 21.84
N LYS A 227 6.43 10.81 21.48
CA LYS A 227 5.20 10.86 22.28
C LYS A 227 4.34 9.63 22.04
N ILE A 228 4.07 8.86 23.10
CA ILE A 228 3.20 7.68 23.07
C ILE A 228 1.79 8.07 23.55
N ILE A 229 0.80 8.02 22.65
CA ILE A 229 -0.57 8.47 22.89
C ILE A 229 -1.51 7.25 22.89
N ALA A 230 -2.06 6.91 24.06
CA ALA A 230 -3.09 5.89 24.22
C ALA A 230 -4.46 6.43 23.78
N ILE A 231 -4.95 6.03 22.60
CA ILE A 231 -6.15 6.61 21.98
C ILE A 231 -7.46 6.06 22.53
N ASP A 232 -7.44 4.98 23.30
CA ASP A 232 -8.57 4.39 24.01
C ASP A 232 -8.62 4.78 25.50
N ASN A 233 -7.60 5.48 26.00
CA ASN A 233 -7.58 6.00 27.37
C ASN A 233 -8.76 6.97 27.59
N GLN A 234 -9.47 6.78 28.70
CA GLN A 234 -10.70 7.51 29.00
C GLN A 234 -10.46 9.02 29.16
N GLU A 235 -9.41 9.43 29.86
CA GLU A 235 -9.09 10.85 30.06
C GLU A 235 -8.83 11.55 28.72
N LEU A 236 -8.06 10.91 27.83
CA LEU A 236 -7.85 11.44 26.49
C LEU A 236 -9.15 11.52 25.70
N GLN A 237 -10.02 10.50 25.77
CA GLN A 237 -11.32 10.54 25.09
C GLN A 237 -12.20 11.71 25.57
N GLU A 238 -12.20 11.99 26.88
CA GLU A 238 -12.90 13.15 27.45
C GLU A 238 -12.30 14.47 26.93
N GLN A 239 -10.98 14.59 26.90
CA GLN A 239 -10.30 15.76 26.33
C GLN A 239 -10.63 15.94 24.83
N LEU A 240 -10.59 14.87 24.04
CA LEU A 240 -10.91 14.88 22.61
C LEU A 240 -12.36 15.27 22.36
N SER A 241 -13.29 14.89 23.25
CA SER A 241 -14.71 15.23 23.11
C SER A 241 -14.96 16.74 23.05
N SER A 242 -14.08 17.53 23.69
CA SER A 242 -14.10 19.00 23.69
C SER A 242 -13.36 19.66 22.51
N LYS A 243 -12.61 18.88 21.72
CA LYS A 243 -11.87 19.39 20.56
C LYS A 243 -12.79 19.68 19.37
N LEU A 244 -12.29 20.56 18.50
CA LEU A 244 -12.98 20.95 17.27
C LEU A 244 -13.28 19.72 16.40
N ALA A 245 -14.54 19.60 16.00
CA ALA A 245 -15.05 18.47 15.20
C ALA A 245 -15.09 18.76 13.69
N SER A 246 -14.71 19.96 13.24
CA SER A 246 -14.64 20.29 11.81
C SER A 246 -13.44 19.63 11.15
N ASN A 247 -13.55 19.35 9.84
CA ASN A 247 -12.45 18.81 9.05
C ASN A 247 -11.25 19.78 9.14
N PRO A 248 -10.04 19.29 9.49
CA PRO A 248 -8.86 20.14 9.51
C PRO A 248 -8.50 20.60 8.09
N ASN A 249 -8.22 21.90 7.92
CA ASN A 249 -7.62 22.38 6.67
C ASN A 249 -6.11 22.15 6.72
N THR A 250 -5.58 21.39 5.77
CA THR A 250 -4.16 21.01 5.68
C THR A 250 -3.60 21.27 4.28
N GLU A 251 -2.27 21.32 4.18
CA GLU A 251 -1.56 21.49 2.91
C GLU A 251 -1.29 20.15 2.20
N ALA A 252 -1.85 19.04 2.69
CA ALA A 252 -1.63 17.72 2.10
C ALA A 252 -2.24 17.63 0.70
N THR A 253 -1.44 17.17 -0.24
CA THR A 253 -1.81 16.98 -1.65
C THR A 253 -1.83 15.50 -2.02
N SER A 254 -2.34 15.18 -3.21
CA SER A 254 -2.37 13.80 -3.71
C SER A 254 -0.98 13.19 -3.96
N SER A 255 0.07 14.01 -4.05
CA SER A 255 1.46 13.55 -4.18
C SER A 255 2.16 13.32 -2.84
N ASN A 256 1.51 13.64 -1.71
CA ASN A 256 2.06 13.33 -0.40
C ASN A 256 1.77 11.88 0.00
N LEU A 257 2.56 11.38 0.94
CA LEU A 257 2.46 10.03 1.48
C LEU A 257 1.11 9.82 2.18
N ALA A 258 0.44 8.71 1.84
CA ALA A 258 -0.71 8.21 2.58
C ALA A 258 -0.24 7.28 3.71
N TYR A 259 0.71 6.38 3.41
CA TYR A 259 1.24 5.44 4.38
C TYR A 259 2.65 4.97 4.04
N VAL A 260 3.30 4.37 5.05
CA VAL A 260 4.56 3.62 4.90
C VAL A 260 4.40 2.26 5.56
N ILE A 261 4.51 1.18 4.78
CA ILE A 261 4.40 -0.20 5.28
C ILE A 261 5.76 -0.89 5.22
N TYR A 262 6.16 -1.51 6.32
CA TYR A 262 7.43 -2.24 6.40
C TYR A 262 7.31 -3.69 5.91
N THR A 263 8.18 -4.07 4.99
CA THR A 263 8.29 -5.44 4.47
C THR A 263 9.59 -6.12 4.95
N SER A 264 9.63 -7.45 4.95
CA SER A 264 10.86 -8.20 5.22
C SER A 264 11.87 -7.93 4.09
N GLY A 265 12.87 -7.08 4.35
CA GLY A 265 13.91 -6.78 3.36
C GLY A 265 14.74 -8.02 3.07
N THR A 266 15.13 -8.21 1.79
CA THR A 266 16.05 -9.29 1.37
C THR A 266 17.41 -9.25 2.06
N THR A 267 17.76 -8.09 2.63
CA THR A 267 19.00 -7.82 3.37
C THR A 267 18.88 -8.09 4.87
N GLY A 268 17.78 -8.68 5.35
CA GLY A 268 17.52 -8.97 6.77
C GLY A 268 16.85 -7.82 7.53
N ASN A 269 17.17 -6.57 7.20
CA ASN A 269 16.55 -5.40 7.83
C ASN A 269 15.22 -5.01 7.13
N PRO A 270 14.13 -4.78 7.89
CA PRO A 270 12.86 -4.30 7.34
C PRO A 270 13.00 -2.97 6.60
N LYS A 271 12.28 -2.80 5.48
CA LYS A 271 12.29 -1.57 4.68
C LYS A 271 10.87 -0.99 4.57
N GLY A 272 10.72 0.31 4.78
CA GLY A 272 9.46 1.03 4.61
C GLY A 272 9.16 1.32 3.14
N VAL A 273 8.05 0.81 2.63
CA VAL A 273 7.52 1.12 1.30
C VAL A 273 6.61 2.33 1.42
N MET A 274 7.00 3.44 0.81
CA MET A 274 6.29 4.72 0.84
C MET A 274 5.27 4.80 -0.29
N ILE A 275 4.00 5.05 0.04
CA ILE A 275 2.92 5.12 -0.95
C ILE A 275 2.19 6.46 -0.86
N GLU A 276 2.09 7.13 -2.01
CA GLU A 276 1.38 8.41 -2.15
C GLU A 276 -0.14 8.23 -2.26
N HIS A 277 -0.89 9.27 -1.87
CA HIS A 277 -2.35 9.30 -1.96
C HIS A 277 -2.88 8.97 -3.36
N LYS A 278 -2.32 9.54 -4.43
CA LYS A 278 -2.80 9.35 -5.80
C LYS A 278 -2.80 7.87 -6.23
N GLY A 279 -1.81 7.10 -5.79
CA GLY A 279 -1.74 5.66 -6.05
C GLY A 279 -2.86 4.89 -5.36
N VAL A 280 -3.14 5.22 -4.09
CA VAL A 280 -4.24 4.63 -3.33
C VAL A 280 -5.60 5.02 -3.91
N VAL A 281 -5.77 6.27 -4.33
CA VAL A 281 -7.02 6.74 -4.94
C VAL A 281 -7.28 6.00 -6.27
N ASN A 282 -6.27 5.88 -7.13
CA ASN A 282 -6.39 5.12 -8.38
C ASN A 282 -6.85 3.67 -8.13
N LEU A 283 -6.19 2.99 -7.18
CA LEU A 283 -6.53 1.65 -6.74
C LEU A 283 -7.98 1.58 -6.23
N THR A 284 -8.37 2.52 -5.38
CA THR A 284 -9.68 2.55 -4.73
C THR A 284 -10.82 2.75 -5.73
N ILE A 285 -10.65 3.65 -6.70
CA ILE A 285 -11.66 3.89 -7.73
C ILE A 285 -11.83 2.68 -8.65
N THR A 286 -10.72 2.03 -9.00
CA THR A 286 -10.73 0.79 -9.78
C THR A 286 -11.47 -0.32 -9.03
N GLN A 287 -11.12 -0.55 -7.75
CA GLN A 287 -11.79 -1.53 -6.90
C GLN A 287 -13.29 -1.28 -6.75
N ALA A 288 -13.67 -0.02 -6.48
CA ALA A 288 -15.06 0.33 -6.28
C ALA A 288 -15.90 -0.04 -7.51
N LYS A 289 -15.34 0.13 -8.72
CA LYS A 289 -15.97 -0.28 -9.96
C LYS A 289 -16.08 -1.80 -10.07
N GLU A 290 -14.99 -2.53 -9.89
CA GLU A 290 -14.96 -4.00 -10.03
C GLU A 290 -15.90 -4.69 -9.02
N LEU A 291 -15.92 -4.20 -7.78
CA LEU A 291 -16.77 -4.71 -6.70
C LEU A 291 -18.20 -4.11 -6.70
N ARG A 292 -18.51 -3.26 -7.69
CA ARG A 292 -19.80 -2.56 -7.84
C ARG A 292 -20.24 -1.83 -6.57
N LEU A 293 -19.30 -1.13 -5.93
CA LEU A 293 -19.51 -0.30 -4.74
C LEU A 293 -19.94 1.13 -5.13
N ASN A 294 -19.55 1.61 -6.31
CA ASN A 294 -19.88 2.95 -6.81
C ASN A 294 -21.24 3.05 -7.56
N TYR A 295 -21.98 1.94 -7.74
CA TYR A 295 -23.22 1.92 -8.53
C TYR A 295 -24.43 1.31 -7.80
N THR A 296 -24.32 1.04 -6.50
CA THR A 296 -25.41 0.41 -5.73
C THR A 296 -26.23 1.46 -4.97
N LYS A 297 -27.54 1.25 -4.89
CA LYS A 297 -28.43 2.01 -3.96
C LYS A 297 -28.39 1.43 -2.55
N ASP A 298 -28.09 0.13 -2.44
CA ASP A 298 -28.02 -0.57 -1.16
C ASP A 298 -26.64 -0.42 -0.53
N ILE A 299 -26.62 -0.22 0.79
CA ILE A 299 -25.41 -0.21 1.60
C ILE A 299 -24.90 -1.65 1.73
N LYS A 300 -23.68 -1.90 1.29
CA LYS A 300 -23.03 -3.20 1.49
C LYS A 300 -22.29 -3.25 2.82
N ASN A 301 -22.18 -4.46 3.37
CA ASN A 301 -21.31 -4.79 4.48
C ASN A 301 -20.01 -5.37 3.91
N CYS A 302 -18.93 -4.61 4.03
CA CYS A 302 -17.60 -4.99 3.57
C CYS A 302 -16.78 -5.48 4.76
N LEU A 303 -15.90 -6.45 4.54
CA LEU A 303 -15.10 -7.06 5.61
C LEU A 303 -13.70 -6.46 5.64
N TRP A 304 -13.20 -6.13 6.83
CA TRP A 304 -11.79 -5.88 7.09
C TRP A 304 -11.17 -7.07 7.85
N TYR A 305 -10.56 -7.97 7.09
CA TYR A 305 -9.93 -9.19 7.57
C TYR A 305 -8.41 -9.08 7.63
N ALA A 306 -7.75 -8.39 6.69
CA ALA A 306 -6.30 -8.25 6.67
C ALA A 306 -5.76 -7.51 7.90
N ASN A 307 -4.61 -7.95 8.41
CA ASN A 307 -3.89 -7.16 9.41
C ASN A 307 -3.39 -5.87 8.76
N TYR A 308 -3.61 -4.72 9.40
CA TYR A 308 -3.32 -3.38 8.86
C TYR A 308 -1.83 -3.09 8.63
N VAL A 309 -0.94 -3.95 9.13
CA VAL A 309 0.49 -3.96 8.79
C VAL A 309 0.79 -4.51 7.39
N PHE A 310 -0.18 -5.10 6.70
CA PHE A 310 -0.09 -5.51 5.30
C PHE A 310 -0.94 -4.59 4.43
N ASP A 311 -0.45 -4.26 3.24
CA ASP A 311 -1.14 -3.41 2.25
C ASP A 311 -2.52 -3.94 1.84
N ALA A 312 -2.79 -5.24 2.00
CA ALA A 312 -4.12 -5.82 1.80
C ALA A 312 -5.26 -5.09 2.56
N HIS A 313 -4.99 -4.45 3.71
CA HIS A 313 -6.03 -3.66 4.40
C HIS A 313 -6.49 -2.44 3.58
N VAL A 314 -5.61 -1.86 2.77
CA VAL A 314 -5.91 -0.73 1.87
C VAL A 314 -6.97 -1.16 0.86
N TRP A 315 -6.87 -2.40 0.36
CA TRP A 315 -7.83 -3.00 -0.56
C TRP A 315 -9.21 -3.25 0.08
N GLU A 316 -9.26 -3.54 1.38
CA GLU A 316 -10.50 -3.84 2.09
C GLU A 316 -11.28 -2.58 2.51
N ILE A 317 -10.56 -1.50 2.88
CA ILE A 317 -11.17 -0.34 3.55
C ILE A 317 -11.67 0.70 2.56
N TYR A 318 -10.77 1.24 1.72
CA TYR A 318 -11.02 2.56 1.14
C TYR A 318 -12.16 2.53 0.14
N ALA A 319 -12.26 1.48 -0.69
CA ALA A 319 -13.33 1.37 -1.67
C ALA A 319 -14.71 1.32 -1.01
N SER A 320 -14.78 0.78 0.20
CA SER A 320 -15.99 0.73 1.01
C SER A 320 -16.35 2.11 1.57
N ILE A 321 -15.40 2.74 2.29
CA ILE A 321 -15.70 3.96 3.04
C ILE A 321 -15.81 5.21 2.17
N ILE A 322 -15.21 5.26 0.99
CA ILE A 322 -15.40 6.42 0.09
C ILE A 322 -16.67 6.31 -0.76
N ASN A 323 -17.38 5.18 -0.72
CA ASN A 323 -18.62 4.93 -1.47
C ASN A 323 -19.85 4.71 -0.57
N GLY A 324 -19.75 4.99 0.74
CA GLY A 324 -20.92 5.02 1.63
C GLY A 324 -21.32 3.66 2.21
N HIS A 325 -20.42 2.68 2.17
CA HIS A 325 -20.64 1.34 2.72
C HIS A 325 -20.16 1.21 4.17
N ALA A 326 -20.57 0.12 4.83
CA ALA A 326 -20.13 -0.21 6.17
C ALA A 326 -18.93 -1.16 6.12
N ILE A 327 -17.84 -0.84 6.84
CA ILE A 327 -16.70 -1.73 7.04
C ILE A 327 -16.84 -2.47 8.38
N HIS A 328 -16.74 -3.79 8.35
CA HIS A 328 -16.85 -4.67 9.52
C HIS A 328 -15.46 -5.17 9.89
N ILE A 329 -14.96 -4.77 11.05
CA ILE A 329 -13.65 -5.17 11.54
C ILE A 329 -13.79 -6.49 12.30
N VAL A 330 -13.12 -7.54 11.84
CA VAL A 330 -13.18 -8.86 12.48
C VAL A 330 -12.38 -8.86 13.79
N ASN A 331 -12.94 -9.30 14.90
CA ASN A 331 -12.18 -9.48 16.14
C ASN A 331 -10.96 -10.40 15.94
N ARG A 332 -9.85 -10.14 16.63
CA ARG A 332 -8.59 -10.91 16.50
C ARG A 332 -8.79 -12.41 16.73
N ASN A 333 -9.57 -12.80 17.74
CA ASN A 333 -9.82 -14.19 18.11
C ASN A 333 -10.59 -14.92 17.01
N ILE A 334 -11.67 -14.31 16.50
CA ILE A 334 -12.47 -14.83 15.37
C ILE A 334 -11.59 -15.01 14.14
N ARG A 335 -10.73 -14.02 13.85
CA ARG A 335 -9.84 -14.03 12.68
C ARG A 335 -8.83 -15.20 12.69
N GLN A 336 -8.45 -15.68 13.87
CA GLN A 336 -7.45 -16.74 14.04
C GLN A 336 -8.07 -18.10 14.39
N ASP A 337 -9.39 -18.15 14.58
CA ASP A 337 -10.09 -19.38 14.91
C ASP A 337 -10.32 -20.23 13.65
N LEU A 338 -9.64 -21.37 13.58
CA LEU A 338 -9.78 -22.35 12.49
C LEU A 338 -10.99 -23.28 12.68
N ARG A 339 -11.80 -23.07 13.72
CA ARG A 339 -12.97 -23.91 14.07
C ARG A 339 -14.30 -23.27 13.70
N LEU A 340 -14.31 -21.99 13.31
CA LEU A 340 -15.44 -21.34 12.64
C LEU A 340 -15.56 -21.85 11.20
#